data_AF-R8B9T6-F1
#
_entry.id   AF-R8B9T6-F1
#
_cell.length_a   1.000
_cell.length_b   1.000
_cell.length_c   1.000
_cell.angle_alpha   90.00
_cell.angle_beta   90.00
_cell.angle_gamma   90.00
#
_symmetry.space_group_name_H-M   'P 1'
#
loop_
_entity.id
_entity.type
_entity.pdbx_description
1 polymer ?
#
loop_
_entity_poly.entity_id
_entity_poly.type
_entity_poly.pdbx_seq_one_letter_code
_entity_poly.pdbx_strand_id
1 'polypeptide(L)'
;MDQIGHGTHVAGIVAGKSELFVGVAPEATLLSYKVFTDYDGTDDETLIDAFLAAYDAGLNIQNAGGHYTLFYFDDLSTDMPSVSRIGGFVGMVEARTGKAMVETIAAGGSVITDFATLSGETYFVGMPNYPNYGGGFANYFTSWGGLYDLSIKPDIAAPGGDILSTWPTDSWAVASGTSMATPYVAGVAALYIGQYGGRKTNPNFNSTELIMKIISSGDSIAFNDGQTMTDYGLYAPVPQVGTGMINGFKVLNYTTLLSYTKFELNDTHHFSRYHSVQITNKNPSATVTYDFAMEDAAGFEVWSAESTRPKDLFEIKPIKIVPTVTLPKTVTLVPGQSKTVQFNFMYPEGLDNIPLYSGKILISSSLGEELSIPYMGLASNLEQDMKSQFQDGYPYIVSGLDNVAIDQKSS
;
A
#
# COMPACT_ATOMS: atom_id res chain seq x y z
N MET A 1 21.15 19.76 0.19
CA MET A 1 21.32 18.64 -0.77
C MET A 1 21.05 17.37 0.00
N ASP A 2 20.43 16.35 -0.59
CA ASP A 2 20.12 15.08 0.09
C ASP A 2 21.42 14.36 0.48
N GLN A 3 21.62 14.13 1.78
CA GLN A 3 22.84 13.54 2.34
C GLN A 3 22.67 12.06 2.68
N ILE A 4 21.43 11.55 2.65
CA ILE A 4 21.06 10.20 3.11
C ILE A 4 20.65 9.34 1.92
N GLY A 5 19.96 9.91 0.94
CA GLY A 5 19.63 9.28 -0.33
C GLY A 5 18.20 8.77 -0.46
N HIS A 6 17.46 8.65 0.66
CA HIS A 6 16.05 8.25 0.63
C HIS A 6 15.20 9.18 -0.23
N GLY A 7 15.39 10.50 -0.14
CA GLY A 7 14.65 11.45 -0.95
C GLY A 7 14.94 11.35 -2.44
N THR A 8 16.21 11.10 -2.78
CA THR A 8 16.64 10.83 -4.15
C THR A 8 16.05 9.51 -4.66
N HIS A 9 15.91 8.49 -3.81
CA HIS A 9 15.29 7.20 -4.16
C HIS A 9 13.80 7.35 -4.48
N VAL A 10 13.05 8.03 -3.60
CA VAL A 10 11.64 8.35 -3.78
C VAL A 10 11.42 9.19 -5.06
N ALA A 11 12.25 10.20 -5.28
CA ALA A 11 12.22 11.04 -6.48
C ALA A 11 12.39 10.23 -7.77
N GLY A 12 13.33 9.26 -7.77
CA GLY A 12 13.54 8.37 -8.91
C GLY A 12 12.31 7.51 -9.21
N ILE A 13 11.63 6.96 -8.19
CA ILE A 13 10.41 6.15 -8.39
C ILE A 13 9.34 6.96 -9.13
N VAL A 14 9.19 8.24 -8.80
CA VAL A 14 8.24 9.13 -9.50
C VAL A 14 8.71 9.43 -10.91
N ALA A 15 9.90 10.01 -11.09
CA ALA A 15 10.28 10.68 -12.35
C ALA A 15 11.71 10.41 -12.83
N GLY A 16 12.40 9.42 -12.27
CA GLY A 16 13.74 9.04 -12.72
C GLY A 16 13.73 8.65 -14.20
N LYS A 17 14.76 9.07 -14.93
CA LYS A 17 14.89 8.76 -16.37
C LYS A 17 16.34 8.50 -16.71
N SER A 18 16.64 7.23 -17.01
CA SER A 18 17.94 6.76 -17.44
C SER A 18 17.77 5.57 -18.39
N GLU A 19 18.88 5.08 -18.94
CA GLU A 19 18.87 3.84 -19.73
C GLU A 19 18.62 2.59 -18.87
N LEU A 20 18.92 2.64 -17.57
CA LEU A 20 18.79 1.50 -16.65
C LEU A 20 17.43 1.42 -15.94
N PHE A 21 16.79 2.58 -15.75
CA PHE A 21 15.61 2.72 -14.91
C PHE A 21 14.77 3.92 -15.36
N VAL A 22 13.45 3.72 -15.34
CA VAL A 22 12.44 4.74 -15.66
C VAL A 22 11.41 4.72 -14.53
N GLY A 23 11.21 5.87 -13.89
CA GLY A 23 10.16 6.10 -12.90
C GLY A 23 8.78 6.06 -13.54
N VAL A 24 7.73 6.07 -12.73
CA VAL A 24 6.35 5.91 -13.20
C VAL A 24 5.92 7.04 -14.15
N ALA A 25 6.34 8.28 -13.87
CA ALA A 25 6.05 9.48 -14.65
C ALA A 25 7.35 10.24 -14.97
N PRO A 26 8.17 9.77 -15.92
CA PRO A 26 9.53 10.29 -16.15
C PRO A 26 9.58 11.71 -16.74
N GLU A 27 8.45 12.19 -17.29
CA GLU A 27 8.30 13.58 -17.76
C GLU A 27 7.68 14.49 -16.67
N ALA A 28 7.35 13.93 -15.50
CA ALA A 28 6.91 14.71 -14.37
C ALA A 28 8.08 15.51 -13.77
N THR A 29 7.73 16.44 -12.89
CA THR A 29 8.61 17.53 -12.50
C THR A 29 8.64 17.58 -10.95
N LEU A 30 9.82 17.66 -10.29
CA LEU A 30 10.16 17.55 -8.82
C LEU A 30 10.87 18.76 -8.01
N LEU A 31 10.24 19.51 -7.09
CA LEU A 31 10.57 20.71 -6.20
C LEU A 31 10.90 20.14 -4.83
N SER A 32 12.15 19.97 -4.52
CA SER A 32 12.51 19.31 -3.27
C SER A 32 12.25 20.19 -2.04
N TYR A 33 11.45 19.72 -1.08
CA TYR A 33 11.29 20.27 0.27
C TYR A 33 11.92 19.32 1.27
N LYS A 34 13.01 19.78 1.91
CA LYS A 34 13.63 19.07 3.03
C LYS A 34 12.91 19.49 4.30
N VAL A 35 12.26 18.53 4.96
CA VAL A 35 11.49 18.79 6.20
C VAL A 35 12.01 17.99 7.38
N PHE A 36 12.70 16.88 7.14
CA PHE A 36 13.40 16.12 8.15
C PHE A 36 14.87 16.56 8.26
N THR A 37 15.40 16.52 9.49
CA THR A 37 16.82 16.79 9.81
C THR A 37 17.58 15.47 9.93
N ASP A 38 18.85 15.48 10.32
CA ASP A 38 19.67 14.25 10.50
C ASP A 38 19.21 13.36 11.69
N TYR A 39 17.99 13.57 12.22
CA TYR A 39 17.34 12.83 13.29
C TYR A 39 15.93 12.43 12.83
N ASP A 40 15.57 11.17 13.10
CA ASP A 40 14.29 10.54 12.76
C ASP A 40 13.12 11.23 13.46
N GLY A 41 12.68 12.33 12.86
CA GLY A 41 11.63 13.18 13.39
C GLY A 41 11.62 14.57 12.75
N THR A 42 10.43 14.97 12.36
CA THR A 42 10.06 16.37 12.18
C THR A 42 8.79 16.59 12.99
N ASP A 43 8.55 17.80 13.45
CA ASP A 43 7.26 18.14 14.04
C ASP A 43 6.18 18.32 12.94
N ASP A 44 4.92 18.14 13.36
CA ASP A 44 3.75 18.30 12.51
C ASP A 44 3.66 19.72 11.92
N GLU A 45 4.14 20.74 12.64
CA GLU A 45 4.15 22.14 12.19
C GLU A 45 5.01 22.29 10.94
N THR A 46 6.22 21.74 10.95
CA THR A 46 7.14 21.75 9.81
C THR A 46 6.58 20.98 8.61
N LEU A 47 5.87 19.86 8.85
CA LEU A 47 5.16 19.13 7.78
C LEU A 47 4.02 19.96 7.18
N ILE A 48 3.20 20.57 8.02
CA ILE A 48 2.09 21.42 7.60
C ILE A 48 2.62 22.62 6.82
N ASP A 49 3.64 23.31 7.32
CA ASP A 49 4.29 24.44 6.66
C ASP A 49 4.85 24.04 5.29
N ALA A 50 5.47 22.87 5.21
CA ALA A 50 5.96 22.34 3.96
C ALA A 50 4.82 22.02 2.99
N PHE A 51 3.71 21.42 3.44
CA PHE A 51 2.54 21.17 2.61
C PHE A 51 1.85 22.47 2.15
N LEU A 52 1.79 23.49 3.00
CA LEU A 52 1.27 24.81 2.64
C LEU A 52 2.20 25.50 1.62
N ALA A 53 3.51 25.45 1.84
CA ALA A 53 4.50 25.94 0.90
C ALA A 53 4.48 25.16 -0.43
N ALA A 54 4.19 23.85 -0.40
CA ALA A 54 3.93 23.00 -1.57
C ALA A 54 2.79 23.55 -2.40
N TYR A 55 1.70 23.86 -1.71
CA TYR A 55 0.44 24.25 -2.29
C TYR A 55 0.61 25.61 -2.96
N ASP A 56 1.20 26.58 -2.24
CA ASP A 56 1.46 27.92 -2.75
C ASP A 56 2.49 27.92 -3.87
N ALA A 57 3.60 27.19 -3.72
CA ALA A 57 4.59 27.08 -4.78
C ALA A 57 4.04 26.34 -5.99
N GLY A 58 3.24 25.27 -5.81
CA GLY A 58 2.58 24.57 -6.90
C GLY A 58 1.69 25.50 -7.73
N LEU A 59 0.96 26.41 -7.08
CA LEU A 59 0.17 27.45 -7.77
C LEU A 59 1.06 28.48 -8.48
N ASN A 60 2.11 28.96 -7.82
CA ASN A 60 3.00 30.01 -8.33
C ASN A 60 3.90 29.53 -9.48
N ILE A 61 4.44 28.32 -9.38
CA ILE A 61 5.35 27.71 -10.36
C ILE A 61 4.59 27.25 -11.60
N GLN A 62 3.40 26.67 -11.43
CA GLN A 62 2.51 26.45 -12.57
C GLN A 62 2.20 27.77 -13.30
N ASN A 63 2.04 28.90 -12.58
CA ASN A 63 1.87 30.25 -13.14
C ASN A 63 3.11 30.85 -13.81
N ALA A 64 4.29 30.54 -13.29
CA ALA A 64 5.57 31.00 -13.83
C ALA A 64 6.17 30.08 -14.91
N GLY A 65 5.46 29.00 -15.29
CA GLY A 65 5.99 27.98 -16.21
C GLY A 65 7.17 27.20 -15.62
N GLY A 66 7.35 27.26 -14.30
CA GLY A 66 8.42 26.55 -13.65
C GLY A 66 8.14 25.05 -13.63
N HIS A 67 9.25 24.34 -13.74
CA HIS A 67 9.33 22.89 -13.77
C HIS A 67 9.76 22.50 -12.37
N TYR A 68 9.19 21.47 -11.81
CA TYR A 68 9.69 20.68 -10.71
C TYR A 68 9.05 20.85 -9.31
N THR A 69 8.06 20.02 -8.74
CA THR A 69 7.52 19.81 -7.29
C THR A 69 7.72 18.43 -6.49
N LEU A 70 8.41 18.33 -5.31
CA LEU A 70 8.98 17.14 -4.56
C LEU A 70 9.03 17.28 -2.99
N PHE A 71 8.35 16.41 -2.27
CA PHE A 71 8.56 16.26 -0.81
C PHE A 71 9.44 15.05 -0.55
N TYR A 72 10.38 15.13 0.39
CA TYR A 72 11.19 13.97 0.73
C TYR A 72 11.47 13.78 2.22
N PHE A 73 11.67 12.52 2.57
CA PHE A 73 11.79 11.98 3.93
C PHE A 73 13.20 11.38 4.13
N ASP A 74 13.70 11.33 5.36
CA ASP A 74 14.74 10.43 5.91
C ASP A 74 14.18 10.00 7.31
N ASP A 75 14.40 8.83 7.94
CA ASP A 75 15.44 7.79 7.89
C ASP A 75 14.87 6.42 8.37
N LEU A 76 15.57 5.32 8.05
CA LEU A 76 15.95 4.23 8.97
C LEU A 76 17.07 3.42 8.26
N SER A 77 18.09 3.06 9.03
CA SER A 77 19.34 2.42 8.58
C SER A 77 19.11 1.09 7.86
N THR A 78 19.77 0.90 6.71
CA THR A 78 20.11 -0.44 6.21
C THR A 78 21.63 -0.59 6.22
N ASP A 79 22.12 -1.48 7.07
CA ASP A 79 23.43 -2.09 6.86
C ASP A 79 23.35 -2.95 5.58
N MET A 80 23.71 -2.35 4.45
CA MET A 80 24.29 -3.07 3.33
C MET A 80 25.81 -3.09 3.55
N PRO A 81 26.48 -4.25 3.48
CA PRO A 81 27.93 -4.29 3.65
C PRO A 81 28.60 -3.50 2.50
N SER A 82 29.13 -2.33 2.83
CA SER A 82 30.02 -1.58 1.95
C SER A 82 31.36 -2.33 1.85
N VAL A 83 31.54 -3.11 0.78
CA VAL A 83 32.87 -3.58 0.37
C VAL A 83 33.60 -2.46 -0.37
N SER A 84 33.94 -1.40 0.35
CA SER A 84 34.70 -0.26 -0.18
C SER A 84 36.21 -0.53 -0.36
N ARG A 85 36.68 -1.78 -0.24
CA ARG A 85 38.13 -2.10 -0.28
C ARG A 85 38.50 -3.44 -0.93
N ILE A 86 37.86 -3.82 -2.02
CA ILE A 86 38.41 -4.90 -2.87
C ILE A 86 38.55 -4.34 -4.28
N GLY A 87 39.78 -4.10 -4.73
CA GLY A 87 40.02 -3.88 -6.15
C GLY A 87 39.64 -5.15 -6.90
N GLY A 88 38.56 -5.12 -7.68
CA GLY A 88 38.04 -6.27 -8.44
C GLY A 88 36.54 -6.17 -8.71
N PHE A 89 36.02 -7.03 -9.59
CA PHE A 89 34.58 -7.21 -9.81
C PHE A 89 33.97 -7.95 -8.62
N VAL A 90 32.92 -7.39 -8.02
CA VAL A 90 32.14 -8.05 -6.96
C VAL A 90 30.85 -8.59 -7.58
N GLY A 91 30.63 -9.91 -7.48
CA GLY A 91 29.34 -10.53 -7.78
C GLY A 91 28.72 -11.06 -6.51
N MET A 92 27.43 -10.78 -6.32
CA MET A 92 26.64 -11.36 -5.24
C MET A 92 25.89 -12.57 -5.78
N VAL A 93 25.88 -13.65 -5.01
CA VAL A 93 25.09 -14.86 -5.28
C VAL A 93 24.22 -15.15 -4.08
N GLU A 94 23.08 -15.81 -4.30
CA GLU A 94 22.19 -16.23 -3.21
C GLU A 94 22.90 -17.17 -2.23
N ALA A 95 22.49 -17.16 -0.95
CA ALA A 95 23.06 -18.04 0.07
C ALA A 95 22.98 -19.53 -0.30
N ARG A 96 21.89 -19.97 -0.96
CA ARG A 96 21.75 -21.35 -1.45
C ARG A 96 22.68 -21.67 -2.61
N THR A 97 22.93 -20.70 -3.50
CA THR A 97 23.90 -20.84 -4.60
C THR A 97 25.30 -20.90 -4.05
N GLY A 98 25.63 -20.05 -3.07
CA GLY A 98 26.87 -20.13 -2.30
C GLY A 98 27.03 -21.49 -1.61
N LYS A 99 25.98 -22.01 -0.97
CA LYS A 99 25.99 -23.34 -0.35
C LYS A 99 26.21 -24.44 -1.38
N ALA A 100 25.51 -24.43 -2.51
CA ALA A 100 25.68 -25.42 -3.58
C ALA A 100 27.07 -25.36 -4.22
N MET A 101 27.64 -24.16 -4.36
CA MET A 101 29.03 -23.99 -4.80
C MET A 101 30.01 -24.62 -3.80
N VAL A 102 29.83 -24.36 -2.50
CA VAL A 102 30.65 -24.94 -1.43
C VAL A 102 30.53 -26.47 -1.40
N GLU A 103 29.32 -27.00 -1.49
CA GLU A 103 29.06 -28.46 -1.52
C GLU A 103 29.67 -29.11 -2.76
N THR A 104 29.58 -28.47 -3.92
CA THR A 104 30.18 -28.95 -5.18
C THR A 104 31.71 -29.00 -5.09
N ILE A 105 32.33 -27.96 -4.52
CA ILE A 105 33.78 -27.91 -4.28
C ILE A 105 34.19 -28.99 -3.27
N ALA A 106 33.43 -29.13 -2.17
CA ALA A 106 33.69 -30.15 -1.15
C ALA A 106 33.58 -31.58 -1.69
N ALA A 107 32.72 -31.80 -2.70
CA ALA A 107 32.59 -33.07 -3.41
C ALA A 107 33.66 -33.30 -4.50
N GLY A 108 34.65 -32.41 -4.64
CA GLY A 108 35.70 -32.49 -5.65
C GLY A 108 35.27 -32.01 -7.05
N GLY A 109 34.08 -31.42 -7.16
CA GLY A 109 33.60 -30.78 -8.38
C GLY A 109 34.23 -29.40 -8.60
N SER A 110 34.11 -28.89 -9.83
CA SER A 110 34.57 -27.54 -10.19
C SER A 110 33.39 -26.60 -10.31
N VAL A 111 33.52 -25.41 -9.73
CA VAL A 111 32.58 -24.28 -9.91
C VAL A 111 33.26 -23.26 -10.80
N ILE A 112 32.64 -22.94 -11.94
CA ILE A 112 33.11 -21.90 -12.87
C ILE A 112 32.17 -20.72 -12.74
N THR A 113 32.70 -19.56 -12.37
CA THR A 113 31.97 -18.29 -12.36
C THR A 113 32.50 -17.42 -13.51
N ASP A 114 31.59 -16.99 -14.38
CA ASP A 114 31.92 -16.08 -15.48
C ASP A 114 31.50 -14.66 -15.12
N PHE A 115 32.49 -13.78 -14.97
CA PHE A 115 32.31 -12.35 -14.72
C PHE A 115 32.48 -11.53 -15.99
N ALA A 116 32.40 -12.15 -17.17
CA ALA A 116 32.38 -11.42 -18.42
C ALA A 116 31.33 -10.31 -18.31
N THR A 117 31.80 -9.06 -18.39
CA THR A 117 30.95 -7.95 -18.78
C THR A 117 30.46 -8.26 -20.18
N LEU A 118 29.31 -8.93 -20.27
CA LEU A 118 28.57 -9.07 -21.50
C LEU A 118 28.21 -7.63 -21.91
N SER A 119 29.00 -7.11 -22.85
CA SER A 119 28.86 -5.75 -23.34
C SER A 119 27.44 -5.52 -23.84
N GLY A 120 26.69 -4.66 -23.14
CA GLY A 120 25.51 -4.01 -23.70
C GLY A 120 24.16 -4.32 -23.06
N GLU A 121 24.02 -5.37 -22.24
CA GLU A 121 22.74 -5.68 -21.60
C GLU A 121 22.94 -6.18 -20.17
N THR A 122 22.54 -5.36 -19.20
CA THR A 122 22.46 -5.73 -17.78
C THR A 122 21.34 -6.76 -17.64
N TYR A 123 21.67 -8.05 -17.69
CA TYR A 123 20.69 -9.10 -17.42
C TYR A 123 20.49 -9.24 -15.91
N PHE A 124 19.37 -8.71 -15.41
CA PHE A 124 18.85 -9.12 -14.12
C PHE A 124 18.42 -10.58 -14.24
N VAL A 125 19.22 -11.50 -13.69
CA VAL A 125 18.77 -12.88 -13.50
C VAL A 125 17.60 -12.80 -12.52
N GLY A 126 16.40 -13.14 -12.99
CA GLY A 126 15.16 -12.95 -12.23
C GLY A 126 15.33 -13.42 -10.78
N MET A 127 15.10 -12.50 -9.85
CA MET A 127 15.10 -12.81 -8.42
C MET A 127 14.02 -13.88 -8.20
N PRO A 128 14.40 -15.10 -7.78
CA PRO A 128 13.42 -16.14 -7.54
C PRO A 128 12.55 -15.70 -6.37
N ASN A 129 11.23 -15.88 -6.53
CA ASN A 129 10.25 -15.64 -5.49
C ASN A 129 10.63 -16.45 -4.24
N TYR A 130 11.29 -15.81 -3.28
CA TYR A 130 11.49 -16.36 -1.94
C TYR A 130 10.22 -16.10 -1.10
N PRO A 131 10.01 -16.83 0.00
CA PRO A 131 8.85 -16.69 0.90
C PRO A 131 8.53 -15.31 1.48
N ASN A 132 9.34 -14.29 1.20
CA ASN A 132 9.11 -12.89 1.57
C ASN A 132 9.60 -11.89 0.52
N TYR A 133 10.05 -12.39 -0.64
CA TYR A 133 10.71 -11.63 -1.71
C TYR A 133 10.10 -11.98 -3.07
N GLY A 134 8.90 -12.57 -3.07
CA GLY A 134 8.16 -12.86 -4.28
C GLY A 134 7.41 -11.65 -4.79
N GLY A 135 7.54 -11.35 -6.08
CA GLY A 135 6.72 -10.33 -6.72
C GLY A 135 5.24 -10.68 -6.61
N GLY A 136 4.38 -9.69 -6.33
CA GLY A 136 2.93 -9.86 -6.29
C GLY A 136 2.33 -10.22 -4.93
N PHE A 137 3.10 -10.15 -3.84
CA PHE A 137 2.61 -10.31 -2.47
C PHE A 137 2.76 -9.02 -1.65
N ALA A 138 1.98 -8.91 -0.57
CA ALA A 138 2.21 -7.88 0.43
C ALA A 138 3.52 -8.14 1.19
N ASN A 139 4.29 -7.08 1.44
CA ASN A 139 5.51 -7.15 2.24
C ASN A 139 5.17 -7.40 3.72
N TYR A 140 5.99 -8.19 4.41
CA TYR A 140 5.79 -8.53 5.82
C TYR A 140 5.79 -7.31 6.76
N PHE A 141 6.50 -6.24 6.38
CA PHE A 141 6.61 -5.00 7.16
C PHE A 141 5.47 -4.01 6.91
N THR A 142 4.57 -4.26 5.95
CA THR A 142 3.48 -3.31 5.67
C THR A 142 2.60 -3.18 6.89
N SER A 143 2.27 -1.94 7.27
CA SER A 143 1.30 -1.70 8.33
C SER A 143 -0.09 -2.18 7.91
N TRP A 144 -0.84 -2.72 8.87
CA TRP A 144 -2.24 -3.11 8.70
C TRP A 144 -3.15 -2.09 9.39
N GLY A 145 -4.34 -1.85 8.82
CA GLY A 145 -5.46 -1.25 9.53
C GLY A 145 -6.40 -2.32 10.12
N GLY A 146 -7.66 -2.02 10.42
CA GLY A 146 -8.33 -0.72 10.43
C GLY A 146 -7.77 0.24 11.48
N LEU A 147 -8.19 1.51 11.40
CA LEU A 147 -7.84 2.46 12.46
C LEU A 147 -8.63 2.13 13.75
N TYR A 148 -8.34 2.85 14.83
CA TYR A 148 -8.99 2.63 16.13
C TYR A 148 -10.52 2.77 16.10
N ASP A 149 -11.07 3.45 15.10
CA ASP A 149 -12.49 3.62 14.86
C ASP A 149 -13.07 2.63 13.82
N LEU A 150 -12.30 1.59 13.46
CA LEU A 150 -12.60 0.62 12.41
C LEU A 150 -12.71 1.21 10.99
N SER A 151 -12.19 2.43 10.76
CA SER A 151 -12.08 2.94 9.40
C SER A 151 -11.02 2.17 8.59
N ILE A 152 -11.26 2.04 7.28
CA ILE A 152 -10.43 1.23 6.40
C ILE A 152 -9.13 1.95 6.09
N LYS A 153 -7.99 1.34 6.41
CA LYS A 153 -6.67 1.68 5.86
C LYS A 153 -5.83 0.40 5.70
N PRO A 154 -4.86 0.37 4.77
CA PRO A 154 -4.57 1.40 3.74
C PRO A 154 -5.68 1.46 2.66
N ASP A 155 -5.64 2.45 1.76
CA ASP A 155 -6.64 2.54 0.68
C ASP A 155 -6.30 1.68 -0.54
N ILE A 156 -5.01 1.54 -0.84
CA ILE A 156 -4.46 0.87 -2.04
C ILE A 156 -3.03 0.40 -1.73
N ALA A 157 -2.58 -0.67 -2.40
CA ALA A 157 -1.20 -1.14 -2.37
C ALA A 157 -0.45 -0.79 -3.67
N ALA A 158 0.87 -0.71 -3.59
CA ALA A 158 1.74 -0.49 -4.75
C ALA A 158 3.10 -1.18 -4.56
N PRO A 159 3.92 -1.35 -5.61
CA PRO A 159 5.24 -1.92 -5.48
C PRO A 159 6.11 -1.12 -4.51
N GLY A 160 6.59 -1.78 -3.46
CA GLY A 160 7.42 -1.17 -2.42
C GLY A 160 8.46 -2.10 -1.80
N GLY A 161 8.58 -3.34 -2.27
CA GLY A 161 9.65 -4.26 -1.87
C GLY A 161 10.72 -4.31 -2.95
N ASP A 162 11.98 -4.23 -2.55
CA ASP A 162 13.19 -4.35 -3.38
C ASP A 162 13.16 -3.47 -4.63
N ILE A 163 12.82 -2.19 -4.44
CA ILE A 163 12.69 -1.22 -5.52
C ILE A 163 14.06 -0.63 -5.84
N LEU A 164 14.56 -0.88 -7.05
CA LEU A 164 15.70 -0.17 -7.62
C LEU A 164 15.29 1.27 -7.98
N SER A 165 16.06 2.26 -7.52
CA SER A 165 15.87 3.67 -7.88
C SER A 165 17.17 4.46 -7.73
N THR A 166 17.13 5.74 -8.08
CA THR A 166 18.25 6.68 -8.02
C THR A 166 18.74 6.91 -6.60
N TRP A 167 20.03 7.17 -6.43
CA TRP A 167 20.67 7.50 -5.16
C TRP A 167 21.64 8.68 -5.37
N PRO A 168 22.02 9.45 -4.32
CA PRO A 168 22.89 10.61 -4.48
C PRO A 168 24.21 10.28 -5.18
N THR A 169 24.86 11.31 -5.72
CA THR A 169 26.18 11.20 -6.36
C THR A 169 26.23 10.22 -7.55
N ASP A 170 25.22 10.29 -8.42
CA ASP A 170 25.14 9.51 -9.67
C ASP A 170 25.18 8.00 -9.44
N SER A 171 24.42 7.53 -8.44
CA SER A 171 24.39 6.13 -8.03
C SER A 171 22.96 5.58 -7.93
N TRP A 172 22.84 4.31 -7.56
CA TRP A 172 21.59 3.55 -7.53
C TRP A 172 21.51 2.74 -6.24
N ALA A 173 20.30 2.53 -5.73
CA ALA A 173 20.07 1.68 -4.58
C ALA A 173 18.78 0.85 -4.73
N VAL A 174 18.79 -0.34 -4.13
CA VAL A 174 17.60 -1.16 -3.94
C VAL A 174 17.12 -0.97 -2.51
N ALA A 175 15.88 -0.52 -2.34
CA ALA A 175 15.30 -0.26 -1.02
C ALA A 175 13.86 -0.77 -0.93
N SER A 176 13.43 -1.07 0.29
CA SER A 176 12.12 -1.63 0.61
C SER A 176 11.41 -0.75 1.63
N GLY A 177 10.13 -0.44 1.38
CA GLY A 177 9.30 0.34 2.27
C GLY A 177 7.98 0.76 1.64
N THR A 178 6.99 1.07 2.48
CA THR A 178 5.81 1.83 2.05
C THR A 178 6.18 3.23 1.55
N SER A 179 7.35 3.74 1.97
CA SER A 179 8.01 4.92 1.40
C SER A 179 8.33 4.80 -0.09
N MET A 180 8.47 3.58 -0.64
CA MET A 180 8.68 3.31 -2.07
C MET A 180 7.34 3.06 -2.80
N ALA A 181 6.37 2.44 -2.11
CA ALA A 181 5.01 2.28 -2.64
C ALA A 181 4.30 3.63 -2.84
N THR A 182 4.49 4.57 -1.92
CA THR A 182 3.89 5.91 -1.96
C THR A 182 4.24 6.71 -3.23
N PRO A 183 5.52 6.89 -3.61
CA PRO A 183 5.89 7.59 -4.84
C PRO A 183 5.45 6.86 -6.10
N TYR A 184 5.27 5.53 -6.07
CA TYR A 184 4.69 4.81 -7.20
C TYR A 184 3.26 5.28 -7.47
N VAL A 185 2.41 5.33 -6.42
CA VAL A 185 1.04 5.85 -6.53
C VAL A 185 1.03 7.32 -6.95
N ALA A 186 1.93 8.14 -6.39
CA ALA A 186 2.08 9.54 -6.78
C ALA A 186 2.44 9.70 -8.26
N GLY A 187 3.31 8.83 -8.79
CA GLY A 187 3.64 8.78 -10.21
C GLY A 187 2.44 8.44 -11.09
N VAL A 188 1.60 7.47 -10.68
CA VAL A 188 0.35 7.16 -11.40
C VAL A 188 -0.60 8.36 -11.40
N ALA A 189 -0.72 9.06 -10.27
CA ALA A 189 -1.48 10.31 -10.19
C ALA A 189 -0.92 11.40 -11.12
N ALA A 190 0.41 11.52 -11.20
CA ALA A 190 1.08 12.45 -12.10
C ALA A 190 0.84 12.13 -13.58
N LEU A 191 0.86 10.84 -13.98
CA LEU A 191 0.47 10.41 -15.33
C LEU A 191 -0.97 10.84 -15.66
N TYR A 192 -1.91 10.64 -14.73
CA TYR A 192 -3.30 11.04 -14.93
C TYR A 192 -3.43 12.55 -15.11
N ILE A 193 -2.77 13.32 -14.25
CA ILE A 193 -2.76 14.78 -14.33
C ILE A 193 -2.10 15.25 -15.63
N GLY A 194 -1.03 14.60 -16.09
CA GLY A 194 -0.37 14.89 -17.35
C GLY A 194 -1.28 14.65 -18.55
N GLN A 195 -2.04 13.55 -18.54
CA GLN A 195 -2.96 13.19 -19.63
C GLN A 195 -4.23 14.05 -19.67
N TYR A 196 -4.83 14.33 -18.51
CA TYR A 196 -6.15 14.96 -18.40
C TYR A 196 -6.13 16.43 -17.96
N GLY A 197 -4.94 16.96 -17.64
CA GLY A 197 -4.76 18.29 -17.07
C GLY A 197 -5.09 18.34 -15.57
N GLY A 198 -4.30 19.09 -14.82
CA GLY A 198 -4.51 19.36 -13.39
C GLY A 198 -5.38 20.58 -13.14
N ARG A 199 -5.47 20.99 -11.86
CA ARG A 199 -6.29 22.13 -11.39
C ARG A 199 -6.16 23.40 -12.23
N LYS A 200 -4.96 23.71 -12.74
CA LYS A 200 -4.72 24.91 -13.54
C LYS A 200 -5.18 24.77 -14.99
N THR A 201 -4.89 23.63 -15.63
CA THR A 201 -5.09 23.45 -17.09
C THR A 201 -6.44 22.83 -17.42
N ASN A 202 -7.10 22.24 -16.44
CA ASN A 202 -8.43 21.66 -16.56
C ASN A 202 -9.35 22.21 -15.45
N PRO A 203 -10.27 23.14 -15.77
CA PRO A 203 -11.19 23.72 -14.78
C PRO A 203 -12.18 22.70 -14.20
N ASN A 204 -12.33 21.54 -14.84
CA ASN A 204 -13.16 20.44 -14.36
C ASN A 204 -12.35 19.38 -13.58
N PHE A 205 -11.06 19.62 -13.32
CA PHE A 205 -10.25 18.70 -12.54
C PHE A 205 -10.81 18.54 -11.12
N ASN A 206 -11.05 17.30 -10.72
CA ASN A 206 -11.56 16.95 -9.40
C ASN A 206 -10.59 15.95 -8.73
N SER A 207 -9.91 16.39 -7.67
CA SER A 207 -8.97 15.55 -6.94
C SER A 207 -9.65 14.36 -6.27
N THR A 208 -10.90 14.48 -5.84
CA THR A 208 -11.67 13.37 -5.26
C THR A 208 -11.96 12.30 -6.31
N GLU A 209 -12.27 12.69 -7.56
CA GLU A 209 -12.44 11.71 -8.64
C GLU A 209 -11.14 10.95 -8.93
N LEU A 210 -9.99 11.62 -8.93
CA LEU A 210 -8.68 10.98 -9.09
C LEU A 210 -8.38 10.00 -7.94
N ILE A 211 -8.61 10.41 -6.69
CA ILE A 211 -8.44 9.53 -5.53
C ILE A 211 -9.34 8.29 -5.68
N MET A 212 -10.61 8.46 -6.03
CA MET A 212 -11.53 7.32 -6.19
C MET A 212 -11.15 6.43 -7.37
N LYS A 213 -10.61 6.97 -8.46
CA LYS A 213 -10.04 6.17 -9.55
C LYS A 213 -8.86 5.33 -9.09
N ILE A 214 -7.96 5.90 -8.29
CA ILE A 214 -6.81 5.18 -7.74
C ILE A 214 -7.29 4.07 -6.81
N ILE A 215 -8.12 4.38 -5.82
CA ILE A 215 -8.61 3.39 -4.85
C ILE A 215 -9.39 2.29 -5.56
N SER A 216 -10.28 2.62 -6.51
CA SER A 216 -11.07 1.58 -7.18
C SER A 216 -10.31 0.73 -8.20
N SER A 217 -9.07 1.11 -8.54
CA SER A 217 -8.24 0.38 -9.51
C SER A 217 -7.60 -0.90 -8.97
N GLY A 218 -7.64 -1.12 -7.66
CA GLY A 218 -6.88 -2.17 -6.99
C GLY A 218 -7.19 -3.59 -7.50
N ASP A 219 -6.15 -4.30 -7.93
CA ASP A 219 -6.16 -5.71 -8.29
C ASP A 219 -5.84 -6.57 -7.07
N SER A 220 -6.62 -7.62 -6.84
CA SER A 220 -6.44 -8.50 -5.68
C SER A 220 -5.11 -9.23 -5.76
N ILE A 221 -4.42 -9.33 -4.62
CA ILE A 221 -3.21 -10.13 -4.48
C ILE A 221 -3.43 -11.22 -3.45
N ALA A 222 -2.73 -12.34 -3.59
CA ALA A 222 -2.85 -13.45 -2.65
C ALA A 222 -2.37 -13.05 -1.25
N PHE A 223 -3.01 -13.62 -0.23
CA PHE A 223 -2.57 -13.44 1.15
C PHE A 223 -1.17 -14.03 1.33
N ASN A 224 -0.32 -13.31 2.07
CA ASN A 224 1.02 -13.74 2.46
C ASN A 224 1.17 -13.54 3.96
N ASP A 225 1.60 -14.59 4.67
CA ASP A 225 1.80 -14.57 6.13
C ASP A 225 3.15 -14.00 6.56
N GLY A 226 4.00 -13.62 5.60
CA GLY A 226 5.30 -13.03 5.87
C GLY A 226 6.33 -14.02 6.43
N GLN A 227 6.04 -15.32 6.41
CA GLN A 227 6.89 -16.36 7.00
C GLN A 227 7.08 -17.56 6.06
N THR A 228 6.05 -17.91 5.29
CA THR A 228 5.99 -19.10 4.45
C THR A 228 5.42 -18.78 3.07
N MET A 229 5.75 -19.58 2.04
CA MET A 229 5.07 -19.53 0.73
C MET A 229 3.79 -20.36 0.71
N THR A 230 3.07 -20.42 1.82
CA THR A 230 1.83 -21.18 1.86
C THR A 230 0.78 -20.45 1.03
N ASP A 231 0.30 -21.11 -0.03
CA ASP A 231 -0.90 -20.65 -0.72
C ASP A 231 -2.12 -21.06 0.11
N TYR A 232 -2.72 -20.07 0.76
CA TYR A 232 -3.93 -20.25 1.55
C TYR A 232 -5.21 -20.28 0.70
N GLY A 233 -5.12 -20.04 -0.61
CA GLY A 233 -6.28 -19.94 -1.50
C GLY A 233 -7.19 -18.75 -1.20
N LEU A 234 -6.65 -17.71 -0.54
CA LEU A 234 -7.35 -16.53 -0.09
C LEU A 234 -6.61 -15.26 -0.53
N TYR A 235 -7.37 -14.21 -0.84
CA TYR A 235 -6.79 -12.90 -1.11
C TYR A 235 -6.35 -12.20 0.17
N ALA A 236 -5.35 -11.33 0.04
CA ALA A 236 -4.92 -10.43 1.08
C ALA A 236 -6.11 -9.53 1.51
N PRO A 237 -6.29 -9.32 2.81
CA PRO A 237 -7.43 -8.59 3.34
C PRO A 237 -7.32 -7.09 3.09
N VAL A 238 -8.47 -6.42 3.04
CA VAL A 238 -8.55 -4.95 2.95
C VAL A 238 -7.70 -4.22 3.99
N PRO A 239 -7.69 -4.58 5.28
CA PRO A 239 -6.79 -3.98 6.26
C PRO A 239 -5.30 -4.11 5.93
N GLN A 240 -4.87 -5.04 5.07
CA GLN A 240 -3.47 -5.17 4.65
C GLN A 240 -3.16 -4.37 3.37
N VAL A 241 -4.05 -4.42 2.38
CA VAL A 241 -3.75 -3.95 1.00
C VAL A 241 -4.76 -2.98 0.42
N GLY A 242 -5.76 -2.57 1.20
CA GLY A 242 -6.89 -1.78 0.70
C GLY A 242 -7.65 -2.56 -0.37
N THR A 243 -7.85 -1.95 -1.54
CA THR A 243 -8.44 -2.65 -2.70
C THR A 243 -7.45 -3.55 -3.45
N GLY A 244 -6.16 -3.52 -3.10
CA GLY A 244 -5.12 -4.34 -3.72
C GLY A 244 -4.07 -3.53 -4.49
N MET A 245 -3.35 -4.18 -5.39
CA MET A 245 -2.27 -3.57 -6.18
C MET A 245 -2.83 -2.52 -7.16
N ILE A 246 -2.33 -1.29 -7.11
CA ILE A 246 -2.74 -0.21 -8.00
C ILE A 246 -2.57 -0.61 -9.47
N ASN A 247 -3.59 -0.31 -10.28
CA ASN A 247 -3.55 -0.52 -11.72
C ASN A 247 -3.60 0.82 -12.48
N GLY A 248 -2.42 1.31 -12.87
CA GLY A 248 -2.29 2.59 -13.59
C GLY A 248 -3.06 2.62 -14.92
N PHE A 249 -3.20 1.48 -15.60
CA PHE A 249 -4.01 1.41 -16.83
C PHE A 249 -5.49 1.69 -16.55
N LYS A 250 -6.06 1.10 -15.49
CA LYS A 250 -7.45 1.38 -15.07
C LYS A 250 -7.62 2.85 -14.68
N VAL A 251 -6.67 3.41 -13.91
CA VAL A 251 -6.70 4.82 -13.50
C VAL A 251 -6.72 5.74 -14.72
N LEU A 252 -5.90 5.46 -15.74
CA LEU A 252 -5.77 6.31 -16.92
C LEU A 252 -6.87 6.08 -17.95
N ASN A 253 -7.35 4.85 -18.17
CA ASN A 253 -8.15 4.54 -19.36
C ASN A 253 -9.62 4.24 -19.08
N TYR A 254 -10.00 3.87 -17.85
CA TYR A 254 -11.39 3.54 -17.57
C TYR A 254 -12.27 4.78 -17.52
N THR A 255 -13.43 4.65 -18.14
CA THR A 255 -14.47 5.68 -18.30
C THR A 255 -15.62 5.52 -17.31
N THR A 256 -15.65 4.44 -16.53
CA THR A 256 -16.51 4.33 -15.35
C THR A 256 -15.93 5.15 -14.21
N LEU A 257 -16.76 6.02 -13.62
CA LEU A 257 -16.42 6.75 -12.39
C LEU A 257 -17.30 6.27 -11.24
N LEU A 258 -16.67 5.95 -10.11
CA LEU A 258 -17.34 5.59 -8.87
C LEU A 258 -17.19 6.74 -7.86
N SER A 259 -18.30 7.14 -7.24
CA SER A 259 -18.32 8.06 -6.11
C SER A 259 -18.98 7.35 -4.93
N TYR A 260 -18.18 7.10 -3.89
CA TYR A 260 -18.55 6.31 -2.72
C TYR A 260 -17.72 6.70 -1.49
N THR A 261 -18.21 6.30 -0.32
CA THR A 261 -17.39 6.12 0.88
C THR A 261 -17.03 4.64 0.97
N LYS A 262 -15.84 4.32 1.48
CA LYS A 262 -15.43 2.92 1.72
C LYS A 262 -16.48 2.23 2.59
N PHE A 263 -16.75 0.94 2.36
CA PHE A 263 -17.82 0.22 3.03
C PHE A 263 -17.35 -0.26 4.40
N GLU A 264 -17.21 0.69 5.32
CA GLU A 264 -16.87 0.48 6.72
C GLU A 264 -18.14 -0.03 7.44
N LEU A 265 -18.21 -1.35 7.63
CA LEU A 265 -19.37 -2.04 8.18
C LEU A 265 -19.45 -1.94 9.72
N ASN A 266 -18.35 -1.49 10.34
CA ASN A 266 -18.22 -1.36 11.80
C ASN A 266 -18.34 -2.72 12.54
N ASP A 267 -18.49 -2.66 13.86
CA ASP A 267 -18.73 -3.80 14.75
C ASP A 267 -20.21 -4.24 14.75
N THR A 268 -20.57 -5.31 15.47
CA THR A 268 -21.95 -5.81 15.46
C THR A 268 -22.93 -4.93 16.26
N HIS A 269 -22.43 -4.14 17.21
CA HIS A 269 -23.25 -3.24 18.02
C HIS A 269 -23.65 -1.98 17.24
N HIS A 270 -22.70 -1.43 16.47
CA HIS A 270 -22.86 -0.23 15.65
C HIS A 270 -22.86 -0.54 14.14
N PHE A 271 -23.37 -1.72 13.78
CA PHE A 271 -23.29 -2.24 12.43
C PHE A 271 -23.86 -1.31 11.36
N SER A 272 -22.99 -0.92 10.43
CA SER A 272 -23.33 -0.08 9.28
C SER A 272 -23.78 -0.95 8.12
N ARG A 273 -25.09 -1.23 8.11
CA ARG A 273 -25.73 -2.22 7.24
C ARG A 273 -25.83 -1.82 5.76
N TYR A 274 -26.16 -0.56 5.49
CA TYR A 274 -26.51 -0.09 4.15
C TYR A 274 -25.44 0.83 3.58
N HIS A 275 -24.95 0.47 2.40
CA HIS A 275 -23.92 1.23 1.70
C HIS A 275 -24.36 1.52 0.26
N SER A 276 -23.75 2.54 -0.36
CA SER A 276 -24.13 2.94 -1.71
C SER A 276 -22.95 3.47 -2.51
N VAL A 277 -23.05 3.35 -3.83
CA VAL A 277 -22.13 3.95 -4.78
C VAL A 277 -22.93 4.65 -5.87
N GLN A 278 -22.51 5.85 -6.23
CA GLN A 278 -22.92 6.49 -7.46
C GLN A 278 -21.97 6.10 -8.59
N ILE A 279 -22.51 5.48 -9.63
CA ILE A 279 -21.80 5.08 -10.84
C ILE A 279 -22.10 6.12 -11.90
N THR A 280 -21.07 6.63 -12.57
CA THR A 280 -21.22 7.56 -13.69
C THR A 280 -20.55 6.99 -14.93
N ASN A 281 -21.30 6.90 -16.02
CA ASN A 281 -20.76 6.56 -17.34
C ASN A 281 -20.12 7.81 -17.97
N LYS A 282 -18.78 7.94 -17.94
CA LYS A 282 -18.06 9.03 -18.61
C LYS A 282 -17.68 8.68 -20.06
N ASN A 283 -18.07 7.51 -20.57
CA ASN A 283 -17.86 7.20 -21.98
C ASN A 283 -18.68 8.18 -22.84
N PRO A 284 -18.08 8.83 -23.86
CA PRO A 284 -18.75 9.90 -24.60
C PRO A 284 -19.84 9.41 -25.55
N SER A 285 -19.84 8.12 -25.92
CA SER A 285 -20.68 7.60 -27.00
C SER A 285 -21.37 6.28 -26.70
N ALA A 286 -20.82 5.45 -25.81
CA ALA A 286 -21.37 4.13 -25.51
C ALA A 286 -22.34 4.18 -24.34
N THR A 287 -23.49 3.52 -24.52
CA THR A 287 -24.32 3.08 -23.40
C THR A 287 -23.63 1.89 -22.74
N VAL A 288 -23.49 1.91 -21.42
CA VAL A 288 -22.73 0.93 -20.65
C VAL A 288 -23.64 0.24 -19.63
N THR A 289 -23.56 -1.08 -19.58
CA THR A 289 -24.26 -1.91 -18.58
C THR A 289 -23.28 -2.30 -17.48
N TYR A 290 -23.74 -2.28 -16.23
CA TYR A 290 -22.96 -2.53 -15.02
C TYR A 290 -23.56 -3.68 -14.23
N ASP A 291 -22.72 -4.66 -13.92
CA ASP A 291 -23.01 -5.80 -13.07
C ASP A 291 -22.19 -5.75 -11.78
N PHE A 292 -22.65 -6.48 -10.78
CA PHE A 292 -22.15 -6.41 -9.41
C PHE A 292 -21.82 -7.79 -8.89
N ALA A 293 -20.67 -7.92 -8.24
CA ALA A 293 -20.27 -9.13 -7.54
C ALA A 293 -19.59 -8.79 -6.21
N MET A 294 -19.50 -9.78 -5.32
CA MET A 294 -18.70 -9.69 -4.11
C MET A 294 -17.50 -10.62 -4.26
N GLU A 295 -16.34 -10.13 -3.89
CA GLU A 295 -15.12 -10.89 -3.71
C GLU A 295 -14.78 -10.92 -2.22
N ASP A 296 -14.64 -12.10 -1.64
CA ASP A 296 -14.16 -12.25 -0.26
C ASP A 296 -12.63 -12.24 -0.19
N ALA A 297 -12.09 -11.75 0.92
CA ALA A 297 -10.67 -11.84 1.25
C ALA A 297 -10.49 -12.62 2.56
N ALA A 298 -9.24 -12.84 2.95
CA ALA A 298 -8.94 -13.46 4.24
C ALA A 298 -9.61 -12.69 5.40
N GLY A 299 -10.26 -13.42 6.29
CA GLY A 299 -10.66 -12.96 7.62
C GLY A 299 -9.74 -13.51 8.69
N PHE A 300 -9.82 -12.97 9.90
CA PHE A 300 -8.95 -13.35 11.00
C PHE A 300 -9.64 -13.20 12.34
N GLU A 301 -9.28 -14.06 13.28
CA GLU A 301 -9.53 -13.80 14.69
C GLU A 301 -8.47 -12.81 15.21
N VAL A 302 -8.89 -11.66 15.72
CA VAL A 302 -7.99 -10.61 16.18
C VAL A 302 -7.56 -10.83 17.63
N TRP A 303 -8.39 -11.46 18.46
CA TRP A 303 -8.12 -11.63 19.88
C TRP A 303 -7.42 -12.96 20.19
N SER A 304 -6.44 -12.95 21.08
CA SER A 304 -5.78 -14.17 21.53
C SER A 304 -6.71 -14.94 22.48
N ALA A 305 -6.89 -16.24 22.23
CA ALA A 305 -7.63 -17.11 23.15
C ALA A 305 -6.82 -17.46 24.41
N GLU A 306 -5.49 -17.31 24.35
CA GLU A 306 -4.55 -17.68 25.42
C GLU A 306 -4.12 -16.48 26.27
N SER A 307 -4.39 -15.24 25.83
CA SER A 307 -3.99 -14.01 26.52
C SER A 307 -5.02 -12.89 26.34
N THR A 308 -5.12 -11.95 27.28
CA THR A 308 -6.03 -10.80 27.22
C THR A 308 -5.48 -9.67 26.33
N ARG A 309 -5.04 -10.00 25.11
CA ARG A 309 -4.52 -9.04 24.13
C ARG A 309 -4.91 -9.39 22.69
N PRO A 310 -4.86 -8.43 21.76
CA PRO A 310 -4.83 -8.71 20.33
C PRO A 310 -3.64 -9.61 19.96
N LYS A 311 -3.84 -10.48 18.96
CA LYS A 311 -2.78 -11.29 18.33
C LYS A 311 -1.76 -10.39 17.65
N ASP A 312 -0.49 -10.75 17.75
CA ASP A 312 0.57 -10.18 16.95
C ASP A 312 0.43 -10.66 15.51
N LEU A 313 0.99 -9.91 14.55
CA LEU A 313 0.85 -10.19 13.12
C LEU A 313 1.26 -11.63 12.74
N PHE A 314 2.29 -12.19 13.40
CA PHE A 314 2.78 -13.54 13.12
C PHE A 314 1.90 -14.65 13.72
N GLU A 315 1.02 -14.33 14.67
CA GLU A 315 0.04 -15.24 15.26
C GLU A 315 -1.27 -15.31 14.45
N ILE A 316 -1.49 -14.31 13.59
CA ILE A 316 -2.66 -14.23 12.74
C ILE A 316 -2.63 -15.35 11.68
N LYS A 317 -3.73 -16.09 11.57
CA LYS A 317 -3.94 -17.12 10.55
C LYS A 317 -5.17 -16.80 9.71
N PRO A 318 -5.05 -16.81 8.37
CA PRO A 318 -6.16 -16.48 7.50
C PRO A 318 -7.22 -17.57 7.60
N ILE A 319 -8.47 -17.15 7.76
CA ILE A 319 -9.66 -17.99 7.73
C ILE A 319 -10.68 -17.37 6.79
N LYS A 320 -11.57 -18.18 6.22
CA LYS A 320 -12.62 -17.68 5.34
C LYS A 320 -13.82 -17.21 6.18
N ILE A 321 -13.98 -15.90 6.33
CA ILE A 321 -15.13 -15.28 6.97
C ILE A 321 -15.83 -14.39 5.94
N VAL A 322 -17.08 -14.73 5.59
CA VAL A 322 -17.78 -14.11 4.47
C VAL A 322 -19.12 -13.54 4.94
N PRO A 323 -19.38 -12.24 4.78
CA PRO A 323 -20.69 -11.68 5.06
C PRO A 323 -21.70 -12.07 3.98
N THR A 324 -22.99 -11.99 4.31
CA THR A 324 -24.01 -12.03 3.26
C THR A 324 -24.25 -10.63 2.72
N VAL A 325 -24.29 -10.48 1.39
CA VAL A 325 -24.62 -9.19 0.75
C VAL A 325 -25.76 -9.36 -0.25
N THR A 326 -26.76 -8.50 -0.15
CA THR A 326 -27.76 -8.33 -1.21
C THR A 326 -27.22 -7.33 -2.22
N LEU A 327 -26.91 -7.82 -3.42
CA LEU A 327 -26.43 -7.02 -4.54
C LEU A 327 -27.58 -6.32 -5.28
N PRO A 328 -27.37 -5.11 -5.82
CA PRO A 328 -28.35 -4.46 -6.67
C PRO A 328 -28.50 -5.20 -8.00
N LYS A 329 -29.62 -4.94 -8.68
CA LYS A 329 -29.80 -5.41 -10.07
C LYS A 329 -28.86 -4.66 -11.01
N THR A 330 -28.52 -5.30 -12.13
CA THR A 330 -27.83 -4.71 -13.26
C THR A 330 -28.39 -3.34 -13.65
N VAL A 331 -27.52 -2.40 -13.97
CA VAL A 331 -27.89 -1.02 -14.36
C VAL A 331 -27.31 -0.70 -15.72
N THR A 332 -28.10 -0.06 -16.59
CA THR A 332 -27.64 0.43 -17.89
C THR A 332 -27.69 1.95 -17.92
N LEU A 333 -26.57 2.59 -18.24
CA LEU A 333 -26.40 4.04 -18.25
C LEU A 333 -25.99 4.55 -19.63
N VAL A 334 -26.71 5.53 -20.15
CA VAL A 334 -26.31 6.26 -21.38
C VAL A 334 -25.11 7.19 -21.09
N PRO A 335 -24.40 7.69 -22.11
CA PRO A 335 -23.29 8.64 -21.92
C PRO A 335 -23.63 9.80 -20.98
N GLY A 336 -22.75 10.06 -20.02
CA GLY A 336 -22.86 11.14 -19.02
C GLY A 336 -23.87 10.89 -17.89
N GLN A 337 -24.62 9.79 -17.92
CA GLN A 337 -25.61 9.49 -16.89
C GLN A 337 -24.96 8.92 -15.62
N SER A 338 -25.51 9.32 -14.47
CA SER A 338 -25.16 8.77 -13.16
C SER A 338 -26.34 8.03 -12.52
N LYS A 339 -26.05 6.99 -11.75
CA LYS A 339 -27.05 6.27 -10.94
C LYS A 339 -26.44 5.80 -9.63
N THR A 340 -27.15 6.03 -8.53
CA THR A 340 -26.83 5.44 -7.24
C THR A 340 -27.48 4.06 -7.09
N VAL A 341 -26.69 3.08 -6.67
CA VAL A 341 -27.14 1.73 -6.29
C VAL A 341 -26.78 1.46 -4.83
N GLN A 342 -27.51 0.55 -4.19
CA GLN A 342 -27.37 0.24 -2.77
C GLN A 342 -27.01 -1.23 -2.56
N PHE A 343 -26.24 -1.47 -1.51
CA PHE A 343 -25.83 -2.78 -1.01
C PHE A 343 -26.32 -2.92 0.42
N ASN A 344 -26.74 -4.13 0.77
CA ASN A 344 -27.21 -4.45 2.12
C ASN A 344 -26.41 -5.63 2.66
N PHE A 345 -25.63 -5.39 3.70
CA PHE A 345 -24.80 -6.40 4.34
C PHE A 345 -25.51 -7.03 5.53
N MET A 346 -25.16 -8.27 5.82
CA MET A 346 -25.42 -8.92 7.10
C MET A 346 -24.09 -9.49 7.57
N TYR A 347 -23.70 -9.15 8.80
CA TYR A 347 -22.47 -9.68 9.38
C TYR A 347 -22.58 -11.20 9.59
N PRO A 348 -21.46 -11.92 9.52
CA PRO A 348 -21.43 -13.34 9.84
C PRO A 348 -21.61 -13.57 11.35
N GLU A 349 -22.32 -14.63 11.72
CA GLU A 349 -22.65 -15.00 13.11
C GLU A 349 -21.92 -16.30 13.53
N GLY A 350 -21.92 -16.58 14.84
CA GLY A 350 -21.37 -17.84 15.38
C GLY A 350 -19.84 -17.92 15.34
N LEU A 351 -19.18 -16.77 15.43
CA LEU A 351 -17.74 -16.62 15.41
C LEU A 351 -17.25 -16.10 16.77
N ASP A 352 -16.05 -16.51 17.16
CA ASP A 352 -15.42 -16.14 18.43
C ASP A 352 -14.15 -15.31 18.18
N ASN A 353 -13.54 -14.80 19.26
CA ASN A 353 -12.21 -14.16 19.25
C ASN A 353 -12.10 -12.88 18.40
N ILE A 354 -13.14 -12.05 18.40
CA ILE A 354 -13.18 -10.75 17.72
C ILE A 354 -12.82 -10.89 16.22
N PRO A 355 -13.67 -11.55 15.43
CA PRO A 355 -13.41 -11.88 14.03
C PRO A 355 -13.50 -10.66 13.11
N LEU A 356 -12.41 -10.37 12.41
CA LEU A 356 -12.35 -9.37 11.34
C LEU A 356 -12.58 -10.04 9.99
N TYR A 357 -13.41 -9.43 9.15
CA TYR A 357 -13.69 -9.89 7.80
C TYR A 357 -13.65 -8.74 6.81
N SER A 358 -13.28 -9.03 5.57
CA SER A 358 -13.12 -8.01 4.54
C SER A 358 -13.20 -8.59 3.14
N GLY A 359 -13.26 -7.69 2.16
CA GLY A 359 -13.24 -8.04 0.75
C GLY A 359 -13.62 -6.85 -0.11
N LYS A 360 -14.12 -7.11 -1.31
CA LYS A 360 -14.47 -6.08 -2.27
C LYS A 360 -15.85 -6.30 -2.87
N ILE A 361 -16.52 -5.20 -3.22
CA ILE A 361 -17.60 -5.20 -4.20
C ILE A 361 -16.98 -4.89 -5.55
N LEU A 362 -17.12 -5.82 -6.49
CA LEU A 362 -16.68 -5.67 -7.87
C LEU A 362 -17.82 -5.06 -8.70
N ILE A 363 -17.47 -4.08 -9.52
CA ILE A 363 -18.35 -3.42 -10.47
C ILE A 363 -17.75 -3.61 -11.86
N SER A 364 -18.36 -4.50 -12.63
CA SER A 364 -17.91 -4.86 -13.96
C SER A 364 -18.80 -4.18 -15.00
N SER A 365 -18.22 -3.67 -16.07
CA SER A 365 -18.95 -2.98 -17.13
C SER A 365 -18.96 -3.78 -18.43
N SER A 366 -19.95 -3.53 -19.28
CA SER A 366 -20.05 -4.13 -20.62
C SER A 366 -18.91 -3.71 -21.58
N LEU A 367 -18.03 -2.79 -21.16
CA LEU A 367 -16.81 -2.44 -21.88
C LEU A 367 -15.60 -3.29 -21.46
N GLY A 368 -15.78 -4.23 -20.53
CA GLY A 368 -14.69 -5.01 -19.93
C GLY A 368 -13.94 -4.28 -18.82
N GLU A 369 -14.47 -3.16 -18.33
CA GLU A 369 -13.91 -2.47 -17.17
C GLU A 369 -14.32 -3.21 -15.89
N GLU A 370 -13.42 -3.28 -14.91
CA GLU A 370 -13.70 -3.81 -13.57
C GLU A 370 -13.02 -2.96 -12.50
N LEU A 371 -13.85 -2.38 -11.64
CA LEU A 371 -13.46 -1.53 -10.52
C LEU A 371 -13.96 -2.13 -9.21
N SER A 372 -13.33 -1.76 -8.10
CA SER A 372 -13.66 -2.34 -6.79
C SER A 372 -13.91 -1.28 -5.71
N ILE A 373 -14.73 -1.65 -4.72
CA ILE A 373 -14.98 -0.88 -3.50
C ILE A 373 -14.64 -1.78 -2.30
N PRO A 374 -13.76 -1.36 -1.38
CA PRO A 374 -13.39 -2.18 -0.24
C PRO A 374 -14.54 -2.20 0.79
N TYR A 375 -14.74 -3.35 1.42
CA TYR A 375 -15.55 -3.48 2.63
C TYR A 375 -14.75 -4.14 3.76
N MET A 376 -15.05 -3.76 4.99
CA MET A 376 -14.45 -4.33 6.19
C MET A 376 -15.44 -4.25 7.34
N GLY A 377 -15.54 -5.31 8.13
CA GLY A 377 -16.37 -5.34 9.33
C GLY A 377 -15.76 -6.21 10.41
N LEU A 378 -16.24 -6.01 11.62
CA LEU A 378 -15.85 -6.81 12.78
C LEU A 378 -17.08 -7.54 13.31
N ALA A 379 -17.08 -8.87 13.26
CA ALA A 379 -18.20 -9.70 13.71
C ALA A 379 -18.13 -9.94 15.23
N SER A 380 -18.00 -8.86 16.00
CA SER A 380 -17.98 -8.83 17.47
C SER A 380 -18.59 -7.51 17.96
N ASN A 381 -19.11 -7.50 19.18
CA ASN A 381 -19.54 -6.28 19.86
C ASN A 381 -18.35 -5.78 20.68
N LEU A 382 -17.63 -4.76 20.20
CA LEU A 382 -16.39 -4.32 20.84
C LEU A 382 -16.61 -3.85 22.28
N GLU A 383 -17.71 -3.14 22.54
CA GLU A 383 -18.05 -2.65 23.88
C GLU A 383 -18.21 -3.80 24.87
N GLN A 384 -18.85 -4.88 24.44
CA GLN A 384 -19.12 -6.05 25.28
C GLN A 384 -17.94 -7.03 25.35
N ASP A 385 -17.22 -7.22 24.24
CA ASP A 385 -16.26 -8.29 24.06
C ASP A 385 -14.83 -7.86 24.44
N MET A 386 -14.47 -6.59 24.26
CA MET A 386 -13.20 -6.02 24.78
C MET A 386 -13.33 -5.60 26.25
N LYS A 387 -13.55 -6.57 27.14
CA LYS A 387 -13.77 -6.33 28.58
C LYS A 387 -12.54 -5.78 29.33
N SER A 388 -11.33 -6.04 28.81
CA SER A 388 -10.09 -5.45 29.34
C SER A 388 -9.31 -4.81 28.21
N GLN A 389 -9.23 -3.48 28.23
CA GLN A 389 -8.45 -2.69 27.26
C GLN A 389 -6.95 -2.73 27.56
N PHE A 390 -6.60 -3.13 28.77
CA PHE A 390 -5.22 -3.19 29.26
C PHE A 390 -4.88 -4.63 29.67
N GLN A 391 -3.61 -4.97 29.51
CA GLN A 391 -3.07 -6.20 30.08
C GLN A 391 -3.12 -6.13 31.61
N ASP A 392 -3.12 -7.29 32.26
CA ASP A 392 -3.06 -7.36 33.72
C ASP A 392 -1.81 -6.62 34.23
N GLY A 393 -2.01 -5.71 35.19
CA GLY A 393 -0.95 -4.84 35.70
C GLY A 393 -0.80 -3.49 34.97
N TYR A 394 -1.65 -3.19 33.97
CA TYR A 394 -1.69 -1.90 33.30
C TYR A 394 -3.06 -1.18 33.45
N PRO A 395 -3.09 0.16 33.34
CA PRO A 395 -1.93 1.04 33.31
C PRO A 395 -1.27 1.10 34.69
N TYR A 396 0.06 1.01 34.75
CA TYR A 396 0.80 1.33 35.97
C TYR A 396 1.48 2.69 35.80
N ILE A 397 1.35 3.54 36.82
CA ILE A 397 1.94 4.87 36.82
C ILE A 397 3.06 4.88 37.84
N VAL A 398 4.26 5.29 37.42
CA VAL A 398 5.45 5.35 38.28
C VAL A 398 5.94 6.78 38.42
N SER A 399 6.65 7.06 39.50
CA SER A 399 7.22 8.39 39.76
C SER A 399 8.61 8.29 40.39
N GLY A 400 9.50 9.23 40.05
CA GLY A 400 10.84 9.34 40.61
C GLY A 400 11.87 8.44 39.91
N LEU A 401 13.14 8.57 40.32
CA LEU A 401 14.27 7.89 39.68
C LEU A 401 14.20 6.37 39.75
N ASP A 402 13.52 5.83 40.76
CA ASP A 402 13.42 4.38 40.99
C ASP A 402 12.15 3.77 40.38
N ASN A 403 11.38 4.51 39.57
CA ASN A 403 10.11 4.06 39.00
C ASN A 403 9.15 3.43 40.03
N VAL A 404 9.09 3.99 41.24
CA VAL A 404 8.18 3.49 42.29
C VAL A 404 6.75 3.76 41.84
N ALA A 405 5.91 2.73 41.88
CA ALA A 405 4.51 2.82 41.51
C ALA A 405 3.77 3.82 42.43
N ILE A 406 2.92 4.66 41.83
CA ILE A 406 2.23 5.74 42.55
C ILE A 406 1.33 5.18 43.65
N ASP A 407 0.71 4.02 43.44
CA ASP A 407 -0.08 3.33 44.45
C ASP A 407 0.74 3.02 45.71
N GLN A 408 1.97 2.52 45.55
CA GLN A 408 2.94 2.29 46.64
C GLN A 408 3.41 3.57 47.32
N LYS A 409 3.42 4.71 46.61
CA LYS A 409 3.71 6.02 47.21
C LYS A 409 2.51 6.63 47.94
N SER A 410 1.29 6.23 47.56
CA SER A 410 0.03 6.81 48.04
C SER A 410 -0.61 6.07 49.21
N SER A 411 -0.19 4.81 49.43
CA SER A 411 -0.49 4.01 50.62
C SER A 411 0.38 4.42 51.79
#